data_AF-A0A2Y9MWU6-F1
#
_entry.id   AF-A0A2Y9MWU6-F1
#
_cell.length_a   1.000
_cell.length_b   1.000
_cell.length_c   1.000
_cell.angle_alpha   90.00
_cell.angle_beta   90.00
_cell.angle_gamma   90.00
#
_symmetry.space_group_name_H-M   'P 1'
#
loop_
_entity.id
_entity.type
_entity.pdbx_description
1 polymer ?
#
loop_
_entity_poly.entity_id
_entity_poly.type
_entity_poly.pdbx_seq_one_letter_code
_entity_poly.pdbx_strand_id
1 'polypeptide(L)'
;MWPLWPLAALLALSQALPFEQKGFWDFTLDDGLPMLNDEEASGADTTSGIPDLDSLPPTYSAMCPFGCHCHLRVVQCSDLGLKAVPKEISPDTTLLDLQNNDISEIRKDDFKGLQHLYALVLVNNKISKIHEKAFSPLRKLQKLYISKNHLVEIPPNLPSSLVELRIHDNRIRKVPKGVFSGLRNMNCIEMGGNPLENSGFEPGAFDGLKLNYLRISEAKLTGIPKDLPETLNELHLDHNKIQAIELEDLLRYSKLYRLGLGHNQIRMIENGSLSFLPTLRELHLDNNKLSRVPAGLPDLKLLQVVYLHTNNITEVGVNDFCPVGFGVKRAYYNGISLFGNPVPYWEVQPATFRCATDRLAIQFGNYKK
;
A
#
# COMPACT_ATOMS: atom_id res chain seq x y z
N MET A 1 1.92 28.58 -52.09
CA MET A 1 2.30 27.17 -52.39
C MET A 1 2.38 26.43 -51.07
N TRP A 2 1.50 25.45 -50.88
CA TRP A 2 1.52 24.42 -49.82
C TRP A 2 2.73 23.48 -50.01
N PRO A 3 3.14 22.61 -49.04
CA PRO A 3 2.34 21.91 -48.01
C PRO A 3 2.89 22.07 -46.57
N LEU A 4 2.22 21.85 -45.43
CA LEU A 4 1.10 21.00 -44.98
C LEU A 4 1.30 19.49 -45.17
N TRP A 5 2.06 18.89 -44.24
CA TRP A 5 1.81 17.53 -43.73
C TRP A 5 2.27 17.35 -42.27
N PRO A 6 1.64 16.43 -41.53
CA PRO A 6 1.55 16.46 -40.08
C PRO A 6 2.60 15.54 -39.43
N LEU A 7 3.29 16.03 -38.41
CA LEU A 7 4.00 15.16 -37.48
C LEU A 7 2.96 14.54 -36.54
N ALA A 8 2.59 13.31 -36.87
CA ALA A 8 1.94 12.40 -35.95
C ALA A 8 2.84 12.25 -34.70
N ALA A 9 2.52 13.00 -33.66
CA ALA A 9 3.05 12.74 -32.33
C ALA A 9 2.41 11.43 -31.86
N LEU A 10 3.21 10.36 -31.93
CA LEU A 10 2.97 9.12 -31.20
C LEU A 10 2.91 9.48 -29.71
N LEU A 11 1.68 9.73 -29.22
CA LEU A 11 1.34 9.61 -27.82
C LEU A 11 1.52 8.14 -27.44
N ALA A 12 2.75 7.75 -27.12
CA ALA A 12 2.98 6.58 -26.31
C ALA A 12 2.47 6.92 -24.90
N LEU A 13 1.18 6.70 -24.68
CA LEU A 13 0.59 6.59 -23.36
C LEU A 13 1.39 5.50 -22.64
N SER A 14 2.28 5.91 -21.74
CA SER A 14 2.84 5.05 -20.72
C SER A 14 1.68 4.61 -19.84
N GLN A 15 1.03 3.51 -20.20
CA GLN A 15 0.15 2.79 -19.31
C GLN A 15 1.03 2.15 -18.24
N ALA A 16 1.34 2.91 -17.19
CA ALA A 16 1.32 2.28 -15.88
C ALA A 16 -0.12 1.79 -15.72
N LEU A 17 -0.29 0.48 -15.56
CA LEU A 17 -1.61 -0.05 -15.24
C LEU A 17 -2.09 0.71 -13.99
N PRO A 18 -3.30 1.31 -13.99
CA PRO A 18 -3.90 1.73 -12.74
C PRO A 18 -3.90 0.52 -11.80
N PHE A 19 -3.70 0.75 -10.51
CA PHE A 19 -3.82 -0.29 -9.50
C PHE A 19 -5.15 -1.03 -9.69
N GLU A 20 -5.07 -2.24 -10.24
CA GLU A 20 -6.17 -3.20 -10.24
C GLU A 20 -6.20 -3.81 -8.84
N GLN A 21 -7.24 -3.48 -8.09
CA GLN A 21 -7.65 -4.29 -6.96
C GLN A 21 -7.94 -5.70 -7.51
N LYS A 22 -7.03 -6.64 -7.25
CA LYS A 22 -7.32 -8.07 -7.48
C LYS A 22 -8.62 -8.40 -6.74
N GLY A 23 -9.52 -9.06 -7.47
CA GLY A 23 -10.95 -9.07 -7.19
C GLY A 23 -11.39 -9.52 -5.79
N PHE A 24 -12.68 -9.27 -5.56
CA PHE A 24 -13.57 -9.57 -4.43
C PHE A 24 -13.28 -10.80 -3.53
N TRP A 25 -12.53 -11.80 -3.97
CA TRP A 25 -12.30 -13.07 -3.23
C TRP A 25 -11.05 -13.12 -2.36
N ASP A 26 -10.17 -12.11 -2.40
CA ASP A 26 -8.92 -12.12 -1.60
C ASP A 26 -9.13 -11.89 -0.08
N PHE A 27 -10.39 -11.66 0.35
CA PHE A 27 -10.74 -11.63 1.78
C PHE A 27 -10.74 -13.02 2.44
N THR A 28 -10.71 -14.11 1.67
CA THR A 28 -10.87 -15.49 2.17
C THR A 28 -9.59 -16.31 2.21
N LEU A 29 -8.49 -15.80 1.62
CA LEU A 29 -7.25 -16.56 1.46
C LEU A 29 -6.19 -16.29 2.53
N ASP A 30 -6.29 -15.18 3.28
CA ASP A 30 -5.26 -14.79 4.26
C ASP A 30 -5.59 -15.20 5.71
N ASP A 31 -6.83 -15.60 6.00
CA ASP A 31 -7.22 -16.14 7.30
C ASP A 31 -8.15 -17.33 7.09
N GLY A 32 -7.64 -18.54 7.37
CA GLY A 32 -8.38 -19.79 7.26
C GLY A 32 -9.69 -19.77 8.05
N LEU A 33 -10.79 -19.52 7.35
CA LEU A 33 -12.13 -19.86 7.82
C LEU A 33 -12.22 -21.41 7.88
N PRO A 34 -12.69 -22.00 8.98
CA PRO A 34 -12.93 -23.43 9.03
C PRO A 34 -14.10 -23.75 8.09
N MET A 35 -13.78 -24.40 6.97
CA MET A 35 -14.74 -25.08 6.12
C MET A 35 -15.43 -26.15 6.98
N LEU A 36 -16.69 -25.90 7.37
CA LEU A 36 -17.55 -26.92 7.94
C LEU A 36 -17.93 -27.86 6.79
N ASN A 37 -17.53 -29.12 6.91
CA ASN A 37 -17.89 -30.19 5.98
C ASN A 37 -19.42 -30.35 5.95
N ASP A 38 -19.99 -30.32 4.75
CA ASP A 38 -21.32 -30.85 4.48
C ASP A 38 -21.25 -32.38 4.45
N GLU A 39 -21.89 -33.04 5.42
CA GLU A 39 -22.25 -34.46 5.30
C GLU A 39 -23.75 -34.56 4.99
N GLU A 40 -24.05 -35.13 3.82
CA GLU A 40 -25.39 -35.45 3.35
C GLU A 40 -26.01 -36.66 4.08
N ALA A 41 -27.28 -36.46 4.47
CA ALA A 41 -28.43 -37.36 4.34
C ALA A 41 -28.39 -38.82 4.87
N SER A 42 -29.35 -39.14 5.75
CA SER A 42 -30.51 -40.01 5.42
C SER A 42 -31.36 -40.34 6.65
N GLY A 43 -32.69 -40.38 6.48
CA GLY A 43 -33.61 -40.92 7.49
C GLY A 43 -35.00 -40.31 7.44
N ALA A 44 -35.91 -40.95 6.72
CA ALA A 44 -37.33 -40.62 6.64
C ALA A 44 -38.08 -40.89 7.96
N ASP A 45 -39.10 -40.09 8.28
CA ASP A 45 -40.44 -40.64 8.55
C ASP A 45 -41.54 -39.57 8.46
N THR A 46 -42.70 -40.00 8.00
CA THR A 46 -43.93 -39.24 7.79
C THR A 46 -44.74 -39.09 9.06
N THR A 47 -45.21 -37.88 9.40
CA THR A 47 -46.56 -37.68 9.95
C THR A 47 -47.04 -36.24 9.76
N SER A 48 -48.30 -36.16 9.35
CA SER A 48 -49.16 -34.99 9.16
C SER A 48 -49.22 -34.03 10.35
N GLY A 49 -49.09 -32.74 10.05
CA GLY A 49 -49.48 -31.63 10.92
C GLY A 49 -49.10 -30.32 10.27
N ILE A 50 -50.07 -29.60 9.70
CA ILE A 50 -49.87 -28.21 9.25
C ILE A 50 -49.70 -27.37 10.53
N PRO A 51 -48.54 -26.76 10.81
CA PRO A 51 -48.43 -25.82 11.91
C PRO A 51 -48.86 -24.44 11.40
N ASP A 52 -49.75 -23.80 12.16
CA ASP A 52 -50.24 -22.44 11.93
C ASP A 52 -49.11 -21.45 11.63
N LEU A 53 -49.28 -20.72 10.53
CA LEU A 53 -48.39 -19.67 10.02
C LEU A 53 -48.48 -18.37 10.84
N ASP A 54 -48.57 -18.46 12.17
CA ASP A 54 -48.73 -17.28 13.05
C ASP A 54 -48.01 -17.40 14.41
N SER A 55 -47.05 -18.31 14.55
CA SER A 55 -46.29 -18.45 15.81
C SER A 55 -44.79 -18.72 15.65
N LEU A 56 -44.17 -18.15 14.61
CA LEU A 56 -42.72 -17.96 14.60
C LEU A 56 -42.39 -16.64 15.32
N PRO A 57 -41.47 -16.63 16.32
CA PRO A 57 -40.89 -15.36 16.77
C PRO A 57 -40.30 -14.67 15.54
N PRO A 58 -40.33 -13.32 15.43
CA PRO A 58 -40.00 -12.65 14.18
C PRO A 58 -38.62 -13.12 13.73
N THR A 59 -38.59 -14.01 12.75
CA THR A 59 -37.35 -14.49 12.14
C THR A 59 -36.80 -13.26 11.48
N TYR A 60 -35.75 -12.67 12.09
CA TYR A 60 -35.07 -11.44 11.67
C TYR A 60 -35.10 -11.35 10.14
N SER A 61 -36.11 -10.66 9.60
CA SER A 61 -36.29 -10.54 8.17
C SER A 61 -35.04 -9.86 7.68
N ALA A 62 -34.24 -10.58 6.89
CA ALA A 62 -32.89 -10.19 6.51
C ALA A 62 -32.85 -8.69 6.21
N MET A 63 -32.31 -7.92 7.16
CA MET A 63 -32.16 -6.46 7.03
C MET A 63 -31.07 -6.26 5.99
N CYS A 64 -31.51 -6.22 4.74
CA CYS A 64 -30.68 -6.00 3.58
C CYS A 64 -31.20 -4.75 2.89
N PRO A 65 -30.38 -3.71 2.73
CA PRO A 65 -30.83 -2.49 2.09
C PRO A 65 -31.27 -2.74 0.65
N PHE A 66 -32.20 -1.92 0.16
CA PHE A 66 -32.69 -2.04 -1.21
C PHE A 66 -31.53 -1.94 -2.23
N GLY A 67 -31.50 -2.89 -3.16
CA GLY A 67 -30.44 -3.01 -4.18
C GLY A 67 -29.20 -3.77 -3.71
N CYS A 68 -29.03 -3.99 -2.40
CA CYS A 68 -27.89 -4.73 -1.88
C CYS A 68 -28.13 -6.24 -1.92
N HIS A 69 -27.03 -6.99 -1.98
CA HIS A 69 -27.02 -8.44 -1.84
C HIS A 69 -26.41 -8.82 -0.48
N CYS A 70 -27.20 -9.47 0.37
CA CYS A 70 -26.76 -9.87 1.70
C CYS A 70 -26.73 -11.40 1.82
N HIS A 71 -25.56 -11.95 2.12
CA HIS A 71 -25.38 -13.39 2.28
C HIS A 71 -24.32 -13.69 3.36
N LEU A 72 -24.63 -14.60 4.29
CA LEU A 72 -23.71 -15.08 5.33
C LEU A 72 -22.88 -13.97 6.01
N ARG A 73 -23.56 -12.92 6.52
CA ARG A 73 -22.95 -11.76 7.22
C ARG A 73 -22.14 -10.82 6.33
N VAL A 74 -22.12 -11.04 5.01
CA VAL A 74 -21.58 -10.11 4.03
C VAL A 74 -22.72 -9.28 3.45
N VAL A 75 -22.56 -7.96 3.46
CA VAL A 75 -23.49 -7.00 2.87
C VAL A 75 -22.79 -6.32 1.71
N GLN A 76 -23.21 -6.66 0.49
CA GLN A 76 -22.67 -6.11 -0.75
C GLN A 76 -23.62 -5.06 -1.33
N CYS A 77 -23.19 -3.81 -1.37
CA CYS A 77 -23.93 -2.65 -1.83
C CYS A 77 -23.13 -1.81 -2.85
N SER A 78 -22.17 -2.40 -3.58
CA SER A 78 -21.39 -1.67 -4.59
C SER A 78 -22.25 -1.19 -5.77
N ASP A 79 -21.84 -0.07 -6.40
CA ASP A 79 -22.36 0.41 -7.69
C ASP A 79 -23.84 0.84 -7.71
N LEU A 80 -24.43 1.14 -6.55
CA LEU A 80 -25.86 1.46 -6.42
C LEU A 80 -26.19 2.97 -6.45
N GLY A 81 -25.18 3.83 -6.47
CA GLY A 81 -25.37 5.29 -6.39
C GLY A 81 -25.97 5.75 -5.05
N LEU A 82 -25.69 5.02 -3.96
CA LEU A 82 -26.18 5.35 -2.63
C LEU A 82 -25.62 6.70 -2.17
N LYS A 83 -26.49 7.63 -1.79
CA LYS A 83 -26.09 8.98 -1.33
C LYS A 83 -25.57 9.02 0.11
N ALA A 84 -25.83 7.96 0.87
CA ALA A 84 -25.47 7.82 2.27
C ALA A 84 -25.38 6.34 2.65
N VAL A 85 -24.78 6.04 3.80
CA VAL A 85 -24.76 4.69 4.37
C VAL A 85 -26.21 4.22 4.60
N PRO A 86 -26.59 3.01 4.13
CA PRO A 86 -27.94 2.51 4.34
C PRO A 86 -28.19 2.16 5.82
N LYS A 87 -29.42 2.35 6.29
CA LYS A 87 -29.78 2.16 7.71
C LYS A 87 -30.10 0.72 8.08
N GLU A 88 -30.63 -0.06 7.14
CA GLU A 88 -31.12 -1.41 7.38
C GLU A 88 -30.01 -2.44 7.18
N ILE A 89 -28.96 -2.36 7.99
CA ILE A 89 -27.83 -3.29 7.97
C ILE A 89 -27.92 -4.20 9.20
N SER A 90 -27.89 -5.52 9.00
CA SER A 90 -27.91 -6.49 10.10
C SER A 90 -26.73 -6.29 11.08
N PRO A 91 -26.95 -6.31 12.41
CA PRO A 91 -25.89 -6.22 13.42
C PRO A 91 -24.83 -7.34 13.35
N ASP A 92 -25.18 -8.46 12.73
CA ASP A 92 -24.29 -9.62 12.57
C ASP A 92 -23.33 -9.48 11.39
N THR A 93 -23.42 -8.38 10.63
CA THR A 93 -22.57 -8.11 9.47
C THR A 93 -21.10 -8.05 9.85
N THR A 94 -20.28 -8.81 9.13
CA THR A 94 -18.82 -8.89 9.29
C THR A 94 -18.09 -8.14 8.18
N LEU A 95 -18.65 -8.06 6.98
CA LEU A 95 -18.09 -7.33 5.85
C LEU A 95 -19.18 -6.45 5.24
N LEU A 96 -18.90 -5.15 5.17
CA LEU A 96 -19.77 -4.16 4.55
C LEU A 96 -19.04 -3.52 3.37
N ASP A 97 -19.52 -3.79 2.17
CA ASP A 97 -19.01 -3.23 0.94
C ASP A 97 -19.99 -2.20 0.37
N LEU A 98 -19.54 -0.95 0.34
CA LEU A 98 -20.25 0.21 -0.17
C LEU A 98 -19.43 0.92 -1.26
N GLN A 99 -18.56 0.18 -1.96
CA GLN A 99 -17.70 0.71 -3.01
C GLN A 99 -18.49 1.35 -4.16
N ASN A 100 -17.91 2.37 -4.81
CA ASN A 100 -18.47 3.02 -5.99
C ASN A 100 -19.92 3.54 -5.79
N ASN A 101 -20.12 4.31 -4.73
CA ASN A 101 -21.38 4.98 -4.43
C ASN A 101 -21.19 6.50 -4.35
N ASP A 102 -22.27 7.23 -4.04
CA ASP A 102 -22.30 8.69 -3.96
C ASP A 102 -22.27 9.20 -2.51
N ILE A 103 -21.71 8.43 -1.57
CA ILE A 103 -21.69 8.78 -0.15
C ILE A 103 -20.80 10.00 0.05
N SER A 104 -21.36 11.08 0.59
CA SER A 104 -20.67 12.38 0.73
C SER A 104 -20.15 12.67 2.13
N GLU A 105 -20.74 12.06 3.15
CA GLU A 105 -20.37 12.19 4.55
C GLU A 105 -20.69 10.91 5.32
N ILE A 106 -19.97 10.69 6.43
CA ILE A 106 -20.27 9.64 7.40
C ILE A 106 -20.73 10.30 8.71
N ARG A 107 -21.95 9.99 9.12
CA ARG A 107 -22.61 10.55 10.30
C ARG A 107 -22.32 9.71 11.54
N LYS A 108 -22.65 10.28 12.69
CA LYS A 108 -22.43 9.69 14.01
C LYS A 108 -23.01 8.27 14.16
N ASP A 109 -24.22 8.06 13.67
CA ASP A 109 -25.00 6.83 13.92
C ASP A 109 -25.08 5.91 12.69
N ASP A 110 -24.34 6.20 11.61
CA ASP A 110 -24.41 5.42 10.35
C ASP A 110 -23.96 3.96 10.53
N PHE A 111 -23.03 3.70 11.44
CA PHE A 111 -22.52 2.35 11.74
C PHE A 111 -22.98 1.83 13.11
N LYS A 112 -24.05 2.39 13.65
CA LYS A 112 -24.55 2.02 14.97
C LYS A 112 -24.99 0.55 14.98
N GLY A 113 -24.47 -0.22 15.94
CA GLY A 113 -24.83 -1.63 16.13
C GLY A 113 -23.96 -2.64 15.38
N LEU A 114 -23.09 -2.19 14.46
CA LEU A 114 -22.19 -3.06 13.68
C LEU A 114 -20.92 -3.44 14.47
N GLN A 115 -21.09 -4.01 15.66
CA GLN A 115 -19.98 -4.33 16.57
C GLN A 115 -19.12 -5.52 16.08
N HIS A 116 -19.66 -6.33 15.18
CA HIS A 116 -19.01 -7.50 14.59
C HIS A 116 -18.31 -7.21 13.26
N LEU A 117 -18.39 -5.96 12.77
CA LEU A 117 -17.80 -5.58 11.50
C LEU A 117 -16.28 -5.72 11.57
N TYR A 118 -15.74 -6.52 10.66
CA TYR A 118 -14.31 -6.81 10.50
C TYR A 118 -13.70 -5.93 9.41
N ALA A 119 -14.39 -5.79 8.27
CA ALA A 119 -13.93 -5.02 7.12
C ALA A 119 -15.02 -4.05 6.62
N LEU A 120 -14.62 -2.80 6.37
CA LEU A 120 -15.46 -1.75 5.82
C LEU A 120 -14.83 -1.18 4.55
N VAL A 121 -15.52 -1.33 3.43
CA VAL A 121 -15.10 -0.84 2.11
C VAL A 121 -15.98 0.33 1.69
N LEU A 122 -15.38 1.51 1.64
CA LEU A 122 -15.97 2.79 1.24
C LEU A 122 -15.19 3.39 0.05
N VAL A 123 -14.49 2.54 -0.70
CA VAL A 123 -13.62 2.95 -1.81
C VAL A 123 -14.44 3.62 -2.91
N ASN A 124 -13.87 4.62 -3.58
CA ASN A 124 -14.49 5.30 -4.72
C ASN A 124 -15.86 5.88 -4.36
N ASN A 125 -15.91 6.68 -3.29
CA ASN A 125 -17.09 7.45 -2.90
C ASN A 125 -16.77 8.94 -2.98
N LYS A 126 -17.67 9.79 -2.49
CA LYS A 126 -17.51 11.25 -2.48
C LYS A 126 -17.27 11.80 -1.07
N ILE A 127 -16.79 10.96 -0.14
CA ILE A 127 -16.73 11.27 1.30
C ILE A 127 -15.78 12.44 1.52
N SER A 128 -16.31 13.53 2.07
CA SER A 128 -15.58 14.75 2.39
C SER A 128 -15.51 15.05 3.89
N LYS A 129 -16.42 14.46 4.67
CA LYS A 129 -16.54 14.66 6.12
C LYS A 129 -16.86 13.35 6.82
N ILE A 130 -16.21 13.11 7.96
CA ILE A 130 -16.48 11.97 8.83
C ILE A 130 -16.66 12.52 10.25
N HIS A 131 -17.80 12.22 10.86
CA HIS A 131 -18.08 12.63 12.23
C HIS A 131 -17.14 11.91 13.23
N GLU A 132 -16.64 12.62 14.26
CA GLU A 132 -15.64 12.12 15.22
C GLU A 132 -15.99 10.80 15.91
N LYS A 133 -17.29 10.52 16.05
CA LYS A 133 -17.84 9.31 16.70
C LYS A 133 -18.38 8.27 15.72
N ALA A 134 -18.22 8.47 14.42
CA ALA A 134 -18.77 7.58 13.39
C ALA A 134 -18.25 6.14 13.50
N PHE A 135 -16.95 5.97 13.78
CA PHE A 135 -16.31 4.65 13.87
C PHE A 135 -16.27 4.07 15.28
N SER A 136 -16.68 4.83 16.31
CA SER A 136 -16.68 4.36 17.70
C SER A 136 -17.48 3.07 17.97
N PRO A 137 -18.59 2.77 17.25
CA PRO A 137 -19.31 1.49 17.42
C PRO A 137 -18.53 0.26 16.92
N LEU A 138 -17.56 0.45 16.02
CA LEU A 138 -16.90 -0.61 15.25
C LEU A 138 -15.76 -1.28 16.01
N ARG A 139 -16.08 -1.92 17.14
CA ARG A 139 -15.07 -2.44 18.10
C ARG A 139 -14.17 -3.54 17.53
N LYS A 140 -14.61 -4.30 16.54
CA LYS A 140 -13.86 -5.41 15.93
C LYS A 140 -13.29 -5.09 14.54
N LEU A 141 -13.37 -3.84 14.09
CA LEU A 141 -12.93 -3.46 12.76
C LEU A 141 -11.41 -3.57 12.64
N GLN A 142 -10.95 -4.35 11.66
CA GLN A 142 -9.53 -4.54 11.37
C GLN A 142 -9.11 -3.87 10.06
N LYS A 143 -9.99 -3.84 9.06
CA LYS A 143 -9.70 -3.31 7.73
C LYS A 143 -10.63 -2.15 7.41
N LEU A 144 -10.06 -0.98 7.15
CA LEU A 144 -10.79 0.21 6.72
C LEU A 144 -10.25 0.73 5.39
N TYR A 145 -11.05 0.60 4.34
CA TYR A 145 -10.70 1.05 2.99
C TYR A 145 -11.56 2.25 2.61
N ILE A 146 -10.96 3.44 2.62
CA ILE A 146 -11.59 4.74 2.34
C ILE A 146 -10.84 5.47 1.23
N SER A 147 -10.21 4.72 0.33
CA SER A 147 -9.44 5.25 -0.80
C SER A 147 -10.35 5.84 -1.89
N LYS A 148 -9.83 6.73 -2.73
CA LYS A 148 -10.60 7.43 -3.79
C LYS A 148 -11.81 8.16 -3.22
N ASN A 149 -11.55 9.09 -2.32
CA ASN A 149 -12.56 9.93 -1.67
C ASN A 149 -12.09 11.41 -1.67
N HIS A 150 -12.81 12.27 -0.97
CA HIS A 150 -12.53 13.70 -0.88
C HIS A 150 -12.08 14.13 0.52
N LEU A 151 -11.50 13.22 1.30
CA LEU A 151 -11.08 13.50 2.67
C LEU A 151 -9.96 14.53 2.67
N VAL A 152 -10.08 15.54 3.52
CA VAL A 152 -9.10 16.62 3.69
C VAL A 152 -8.14 16.37 4.86
N GLU A 153 -8.51 15.45 5.75
CA GLU A 153 -7.77 15.06 6.94
C GLU A 153 -7.97 13.57 7.24
N ILE A 154 -7.08 12.99 8.03
CA ILE A 154 -7.20 11.61 8.50
C ILE A 154 -8.30 11.57 9.58
N PRO A 155 -9.24 10.62 9.52
CA PRO A 155 -10.33 10.56 10.49
C PRO A 155 -9.80 10.34 11.91
N PRO A 156 -10.25 11.14 12.90
CA PRO A 156 -9.87 10.92 14.29
C PRO A 156 -10.62 9.69 14.87
N ASN A 157 -10.12 9.18 16.00
CA ASN A 157 -10.77 8.11 16.77
C ASN A 157 -11.02 6.81 15.98
N LEU A 158 -10.05 6.44 15.13
CA LEU A 158 -10.06 5.14 14.46
C LEU A 158 -10.12 4.00 15.49
N PRO A 159 -10.80 2.88 15.21
CA PRO A 159 -10.90 1.76 16.13
C PRO A 159 -9.52 1.21 16.52
N SER A 160 -9.29 0.94 17.80
CA SER A 160 -8.01 0.41 18.28
C SER A 160 -7.70 -1.02 17.80
N SER A 161 -8.72 -1.72 17.29
CA SER A 161 -8.63 -3.02 16.63
C SER A 161 -8.10 -2.95 15.20
N LEU A 162 -7.96 -1.74 14.61
CA LEU A 162 -7.55 -1.57 13.23
C LEU A 162 -6.12 -2.11 13.01
N VAL A 163 -5.96 -2.83 11.90
CA VAL A 163 -4.71 -3.46 11.45
C VAL A 163 -4.28 -2.86 10.11
N GLU A 164 -5.23 -2.51 9.25
CA GLU A 164 -4.98 -1.99 7.92
C GLU A 164 -5.85 -0.77 7.62
N LEU A 165 -5.20 0.31 7.19
CA LEU A 165 -5.85 1.53 6.75
C LEU A 165 -5.41 1.87 5.32
N ARG A 166 -6.37 1.88 4.38
CA ARG A 166 -6.15 2.37 3.02
C ARG A 166 -6.91 3.67 2.78
N ILE A 167 -6.18 4.76 2.68
CA ILE A 167 -6.69 6.12 2.47
C ILE A 167 -6.03 6.77 1.25
N HIS A 168 -5.71 5.95 0.24
CA HIS A 168 -5.11 6.38 -1.01
C HIS A 168 -6.06 7.29 -1.82
N ASP A 169 -5.55 8.14 -2.71
CA ASP A 169 -6.36 9.04 -3.57
C ASP A 169 -7.37 9.88 -2.77
N ASN A 170 -6.87 10.74 -1.89
CA ASN A 170 -7.67 11.68 -1.13
C ASN A 170 -7.05 13.09 -1.25
N ARG A 171 -7.55 14.05 -0.46
CA ARG A 171 -7.11 15.45 -0.48
C ARG A 171 -6.39 15.85 0.82
N ILE A 172 -5.77 14.88 1.48
CA ILE A 172 -5.12 15.06 2.78
C ILE A 172 -3.84 15.87 2.59
N ARG A 173 -3.72 16.95 3.35
CA ARG A 173 -2.57 17.87 3.31
C ARG A 173 -1.72 17.82 4.58
N LYS A 174 -2.29 17.35 5.69
CA LYS A 174 -1.63 17.31 6.98
C LYS A 174 -1.92 16.01 7.72
N VAL A 175 -0.92 15.55 8.47
CA VAL A 175 -1.01 14.41 9.40
C VAL A 175 -0.73 14.97 10.80
N PRO A 176 -1.78 15.25 11.58
CA PRO A 176 -1.63 15.91 12.87
C PRO A 176 -1.04 14.98 13.93
N LYS A 177 -0.43 15.56 14.97
CA LYS A 177 0.13 14.83 16.09
C LYS A 177 -0.92 13.95 16.76
N GLY A 178 -0.57 12.69 17.03
CA GLY A 178 -1.41 11.77 17.80
C GLY A 178 -2.65 11.25 17.07
N VAL A 179 -2.79 11.48 15.76
CA VAL A 179 -3.92 10.96 14.97
C VAL A 179 -3.99 9.43 14.97
N PHE A 180 -2.84 8.76 15.07
CA PHE A 180 -2.72 7.32 15.18
C PHE A 180 -2.57 6.83 16.64
N SER A 181 -2.75 7.71 17.62
CA SER A 181 -2.61 7.35 19.03
C SER A 181 -3.65 6.31 19.43
N GLY A 182 -3.21 5.26 20.13
CA GLY A 182 -4.07 4.16 20.56
C GLY A 182 -4.23 3.01 19.55
N LEU A 183 -3.76 3.18 18.31
CA LEU A 183 -3.72 2.11 17.32
C LEU A 183 -2.52 1.19 17.57
N ARG A 184 -2.73 0.11 18.32
CA ARG A 184 -1.65 -0.78 18.78
C ARG A 184 -1.40 -1.98 17.88
N ASN A 185 -2.33 -2.28 16.98
CA ASN A 185 -2.33 -3.49 16.14
C ASN A 185 -2.06 -3.18 14.66
N MET A 186 -1.70 -1.94 14.32
CA MET A 186 -1.49 -1.53 12.95
C MET A 186 -0.33 -2.30 12.31
N ASN A 187 -0.56 -2.77 11.10
CA ASN A 187 0.43 -3.45 10.27
C ASN A 187 0.69 -2.66 8.99
N CYS A 188 -0.36 -2.11 8.38
CA CYS A 188 -0.31 -1.48 7.07
C CYS A 188 -1.04 -0.13 7.04
N ILE A 189 -0.36 0.89 6.49
CA ILE A 189 -0.97 2.16 6.12
C ILE A 189 -0.59 2.51 4.68
N GLU A 190 -1.61 2.71 3.85
CA GLU A 190 -1.47 3.28 2.52
C GLU A 190 -2.14 4.66 2.48
N MET A 191 -1.34 5.70 2.28
CA MET A 191 -1.81 7.10 2.22
C MET A 191 -1.32 7.83 0.96
N GLY A 192 -0.95 7.09 -0.08
CA GLY A 192 -0.52 7.67 -1.34
C GLY A 192 -1.62 8.42 -2.09
N GLY A 193 -1.30 9.09 -3.19
CA GLY A 193 -2.27 9.87 -3.98
C GLY A 193 -2.89 11.04 -3.19
N ASN A 194 -2.19 11.50 -2.14
CA ASN A 194 -2.59 12.64 -1.33
C ASN A 194 -1.60 13.80 -1.54
N PRO A 195 -2.06 15.06 -1.56
CA PRO A 195 -1.20 16.23 -1.74
C PRO A 195 -0.39 16.57 -0.47
N LEU A 196 0.24 15.56 0.16
CA LEU A 196 1.09 15.66 1.34
C LEU A 196 2.47 16.20 0.97
N GLU A 197 2.90 17.24 1.67
CA GLU A 197 4.25 17.81 1.62
C GLU A 197 5.00 17.44 2.92
N ASN A 198 6.33 17.55 2.96
CA ASN A 198 7.10 17.26 4.18
C ASN A 198 6.65 18.12 5.39
N SER A 199 6.25 19.36 5.15
CA SER A 199 5.68 20.27 6.17
C SER A 199 4.29 19.87 6.66
N GLY A 200 3.64 18.92 5.99
CA GLY A 200 2.33 18.39 6.36
C GLY A 200 2.38 17.40 7.52
N PHE A 201 3.54 16.81 7.82
CA PHE A 201 3.70 15.93 8.98
C PHE A 201 4.02 16.77 10.20
N GLU A 202 3.13 16.75 11.19
CA GLU A 202 3.43 17.36 12.48
C GLU A 202 4.44 16.49 13.26
N PRO A 203 5.34 17.09 14.04
CA PRO A 203 6.25 16.34 14.92
C PRO A 203 5.46 15.43 15.85
N GLY A 204 5.76 14.13 15.81
CA GLY A 204 5.04 13.12 16.57
C GLY A 204 3.71 12.67 15.96
N ALA A 205 3.47 12.90 14.67
CA ALA A 205 2.34 12.36 13.92
C ALA A 205 2.18 10.84 14.11
N PHE A 206 3.29 10.12 14.11
CA PHE A 206 3.35 8.66 14.25
C PHE A 206 3.81 8.19 15.65
N ASP A 207 3.77 9.07 16.66
CA ASP A 207 4.25 8.73 18.01
C ASP A 207 3.48 7.54 18.60
N GLY A 208 4.25 6.57 19.10
CA GLY A 208 3.69 5.36 19.74
C GLY A 208 3.02 4.38 18.78
N LEU A 209 3.05 4.65 17.47
CA LEU A 209 2.54 3.74 16.46
C LEU A 209 3.57 2.63 16.19
N LYS A 210 3.13 1.38 16.27
CA LYS A 210 3.88 0.25 15.72
C LYS A 210 3.28 -0.07 14.36
N LEU A 211 4.12 -0.07 13.33
CA LEU A 211 3.74 -0.28 11.94
C LEU A 211 4.86 -1.02 11.21
N ASN A 212 4.49 -1.97 10.35
CA ASN A 212 5.44 -2.73 9.55
C ASN A 212 5.52 -2.22 8.10
N TYR A 213 4.38 -1.85 7.51
CA TYR A 213 4.26 -1.39 6.13
C TYR A 213 3.70 0.02 6.06
N LEU A 214 4.43 0.92 5.41
CA LEU A 214 3.98 2.28 5.14
C LEU A 214 4.25 2.66 3.69
N ARG A 215 3.19 3.07 2.98
CA ARG A 215 3.30 3.61 1.63
C ARG A 215 2.71 5.02 1.54
N ILE A 216 3.57 5.96 1.15
CA ILE A 216 3.25 7.37 0.88
C ILE A 216 3.66 7.66 -0.57
N SER A 217 3.06 6.95 -1.52
CA SER A 217 3.33 7.13 -2.95
C SER A 217 2.57 8.32 -3.53
N GLU A 218 2.99 8.85 -4.68
CA GLU A 218 2.19 9.82 -5.45
C GLU A 218 1.78 11.07 -4.65
N ALA A 219 2.67 11.48 -3.73
CA ALA A 219 2.50 12.67 -2.91
C ALA A 219 3.40 13.81 -3.41
N LYS A 220 3.66 14.80 -2.56
CA LYS A 220 4.51 15.96 -2.86
C LYS A 220 5.73 16.01 -1.96
N LEU A 221 6.24 14.85 -1.54
CA LEU A 221 7.43 14.78 -0.68
C LEU A 221 8.66 15.25 -1.45
N THR A 222 9.43 16.15 -0.85
CA THR A 222 10.71 16.67 -1.36
C THR A 222 11.92 16.03 -0.67
N GLY A 223 11.71 15.35 0.45
CA GLY A 223 12.71 14.61 1.21
C GLY A 223 12.09 13.41 1.94
N ILE A 224 12.91 12.53 2.49
CA ILE A 224 12.44 11.40 3.30
C ILE A 224 12.01 11.94 4.69
N PRO A 225 10.79 11.66 5.16
CA PRO A 225 10.40 12.03 6.53
C PRO A 225 11.29 11.31 7.55
N LYS A 226 11.73 11.98 8.62
CA LYS A 226 12.65 11.42 9.64
C LYS A 226 11.95 10.82 10.87
N ASP A 227 10.68 11.17 11.08
CA ASP A 227 9.89 10.81 12.27
C ASP A 227 8.85 9.72 11.99
N LEU A 228 9.17 8.75 11.12
CA LEU A 228 8.31 7.57 10.90
C LEU A 228 8.57 6.48 11.95
N PRO A 229 7.68 5.48 12.09
CA PRO A 229 7.86 4.40 13.05
C PRO A 229 9.16 3.60 12.86
N GLU A 230 9.92 3.40 13.93
CA GLU A 230 11.17 2.60 13.91
C GLU A 230 10.92 1.09 13.68
N THR A 231 9.67 0.66 13.81
CA THR A 231 9.27 -0.74 13.58
C THR A 231 9.09 -1.08 12.11
N LEU A 232 9.25 -0.11 11.20
CA LEU A 232 9.01 -0.32 9.78
C LEU A 232 9.92 -1.40 9.20
N ASN A 233 9.29 -2.29 8.45
CA ASN A 233 9.90 -3.33 7.64
C ASN A 233 9.89 -2.93 6.16
N GLU A 234 8.86 -2.21 5.72
CA GLU A 234 8.73 -1.73 4.35
C GLU A 234 8.32 -0.26 4.32
N LEU A 235 9.10 0.53 3.58
CA LEU A 235 8.85 1.94 3.35
C LEU A 235 8.84 2.22 1.86
N HIS A 236 7.68 2.64 1.36
CA HIS A 236 7.48 2.98 -0.05
C HIS A 236 7.14 4.47 -0.18
N LEU A 237 8.06 5.21 -0.80
CA LEU A 237 7.98 6.64 -1.10
C LEU A 237 8.08 6.87 -2.62
N ASP A 238 7.65 5.89 -3.40
CA ASP A 238 7.67 5.94 -4.86
C ASP A 238 6.79 7.08 -5.42
N HIS A 239 7.09 7.57 -6.62
CA HIS A 239 6.30 8.62 -7.28
C HIS A 239 6.19 9.93 -6.47
N ASN A 240 7.30 10.38 -5.88
CA ASN A 240 7.39 11.65 -5.16
C ASN A 240 8.34 12.63 -5.87
N LYS A 241 8.71 13.72 -5.17
CA LYS A 241 9.64 14.75 -5.65
C LYS A 241 10.91 14.79 -4.81
N ILE A 242 11.32 13.65 -4.25
CA ILE A 242 12.49 13.56 -3.36
C ILE A 242 13.74 13.88 -4.17
N GLN A 243 14.55 14.84 -3.70
CA GLN A 243 15.68 15.38 -4.46
C GLN A 243 17.03 14.74 -4.11
N ALA A 244 17.19 14.29 -2.86
CA ALA A 244 18.40 13.67 -2.35
C ALA A 244 18.05 12.77 -1.16
N ILE A 245 18.99 11.90 -0.81
CA ILE A 245 18.99 11.18 0.47
C ILE A 245 20.21 11.65 1.25
N GLU A 246 19.97 12.31 2.38
CA GLU A 246 21.00 12.83 3.28
C GLU A 246 21.39 11.78 4.33
N LEU A 247 22.49 12.02 5.03
CA LEU A 247 23.06 11.07 6.00
C LEU A 247 22.04 10.58 7.04
N GLU A 248 21.27 11.49 7.62
CA GLU A 248 20.37 11.19 8.74
C GLU A 248 18.96 10.74 8.32
N ASP A 249 18.63 10.79 7.03
CA ASP A 249 17.28 10.52 6.52
C ASP A 249 16.77 9.11 6.86
N LEU A 250 17.70 8.16 6.96
CA LEU A 250 17.41 6.74 7.18
C LEU A 250 17.85 6.25 8.57
N LEU A 251 18.34 7.14 9.42
CA LEU A 251 18.97 6.83 10.71
C LEU A 251 18.11 5.91 11.60
N ARG A 252 16.79 6.15 11.63
CA ARG A 252 15.85 5.45 12.50
C ARG A 252 15.28 4.17 11.91
N TYR A 253 15.47 3.91 10.62
CA TYR A 253 14.79 2.84 9.88
C TYR A 253 15.61 1.54 9.80
N SER A 254 16.27 1.17 10.90
CA SER A 254 17.24 0.07 10.97
C SER A 254 16.69 -1.33 10.68
N LYS A 255 15.36 -1.50 10.67
CA LYS A 255 14.66 -2.77 10.47
C LYS A 255 14.09 -2.94 9.06
N LEU A 256 14.32 -2.00 8.15
CA LEU A 256 13.80 -2.09 6.79
C LEU A 256 14.38 -3.28 6.03
N TYR A 257 13.48 -4.05 5.41
CA TYR A 257 13.78 -5.06 4.41
C TYR A 257 13.59 -4.53 2.99
N ARG A 258 12.63 -3.61 2.78
CA ARG A 258 12.35 -3.00 1.48
C ARG A 258 12.28 -1.49 1.58
N LEU A 259 13.00 -0.81 0.67
CA LEU A 259 12.95 0.63 0.50
C LEU A 259 12.62 0.97 -0.95
N GLY A 260 11.41 1.49 -1.17
CA GLY A 260 10.91 1.94 -2.46
C GLY A 260 11.09 3.44 -2.62
N LEU A 261 11.96 3.86 -3.52
CA LEU A 261 12.22 5.27 -3.89
C LEU A 261 12.16 5.49 -5.40
N GLY A 262 11.57 4.54 -6.14
CA GLY A 262 11.37 4.63 -7.59
C GLY A 262 10.56 5.87 -7.99
N HIS A 263 10.75 6.35 -9.22
CA HIS A 263 10.01 7.50 -9.77
C HIS A 263 10.11 8.76 -8.88
N ASN A 264 11.33 9.13 -8.51
CA ASN A 264 11.63 10.35 -7.75
C ASN A 264 12.58 11.27 -8.54
N GLN A 265 13.14 12.29 -7.89
CA GLN A 265 14.06 13.25 -8.49
C GLN A 265 15.45 13.19 -7.82
N ILE A 266 15.82 12.03 -7.28
CA ILE A 266 17.02 11.85 -6.47
C ILE A 266 18.25 12.05 -7.35
N ARG A 267 19.04 13.08 -7.06
CA ARG A 267 20.28 13.42 -7.76
C ARG A 267 21.51 12.80 -7.10
N MET A 268 21.51 12.77 -5.77
CA MET A 268 22.60 12.25 -4.97
C MET A 268 22.08 11.52 -3.73
N ILE A 269 22.85 10.52 -3.33
CA ILE A 269 22.67 9.79 -2.09
C ILE A 269 23.98 9.97 -1.33
N GLU A 270 23.91 10.53 -0.13
CA GLU A 270 25.08 10.82 0.68
C GLU A 270 25.73 9.53 1.20
N ASN A 271 27.06 9.48 1.18
CA ASN A 271 27.80 8.30 1.63
C ASN A 271 27.51 8.02 3.10
N GLY A 272 27.24 6.75 3.44
CA GLY A 272 26.91 6.34 4.80
C GLY A 272 25.43 6.38 5.14
N SER A 273 24.58 7.10 4.37
CA SER A 273 23.12 7.11 4.59
C SER A 273 22.50 5.70 4.55
N LEU A 274 22.92 4.86 3.61
CA LEU A 274 22.44 3.48 3.49
C LEU A 274 22.99 2.54 4.59
N SER A 275 24.07 2.92 5.29
CA SER A 275 24.69 2.05 6.31
C SER A 275 23.78 1.80 7.51
N PHE A 276 22.80 2.69 7.73
CA PHE A 276 21.77 2.55 8.77
C PHE A 276 20.75 1.44 8.48
N LEU A 277 20.80 0.78 7.31
CA LEU A 277 19.86 -0.25 6.88
C LEU A 277 20.51 -1.66 6.81
N PRO A 278 21.00 -2.23 7.93
CA PRO A 278 21.78 -3.47 7.92
C PRO A 278 21.00 -4.69 7.44
N THR A 279 19.66 -4.63 7.48
CA THR A 279 18.76 -5.73 7.12
C THR A 279 18.12 -5.60 5.74
N LEU A 280 18.45 -4.53 4.99
CA LEU A 280 17.85 -4.23 3.70
C LEU A 280 18.10 -5.35 2.69
N ARG A 281 17.05 -5.75 1.99
CA ARG A 281 17.07 -6.81 0.98
C ARG A 281 16.74 -6.30 -0.41
N GLU A 282 15.82 -5.34 -0.51
CA GLU A 282 15.36 -4.79 -1.77
C GLU A 282 15.42 -3.25 -1.72
N LEU A 283 16.10 -2.66 -2.70
CA LEU A 283 16.26 -1.22 -2.83
C LEU A 283 15.85 -0.79 -4.24
N HIS A 284 14.73 -0.06 -4.35
CA HIS A 284 14.27 0.47 -5.63
C HIS A 284 14.64 1.95 -5.72
N LEU A 285 15.53 2.27 -6.65
CA LEU A 285 16.02 3.62 -6.94
C LEU A 285 15.90 3.93 -8.44
N ASP A 286 15.08 3.18 -9.16
CA ASP A 286 14.82 3.37 -10.58
C ASP A 286 14.09 4.69 -10.86
N ASN A 287 14.10 5.14 -12.11
CA ASN A 287 13.40 6.35 -12.55
C ASN A 287 13.76 7.58 -11.69
N ASN A 288 15.06 7.78 -11.45
CA ASN A 288 15.62 8.90 -10.68
C ASN A 288 16.62 9.70 -11.53
N LYS A 289 17.44 10.54 -10.90
CA LYS A 289 18.46 11.39 -11.54
C LYS A 289 19.87 11.07 -11.04
N LEU A 290 20.11 9.83 -10.59
CA LEU A 290 21.41 9.41 -10.08
C LEU A 290 22.47 9.46 -11.18
N SER A 291 23.62 10.04 -10.90
CA SER A 291 24.77 10.12 -11.83
C SER A 291 25.76 8.95 -11.70
N ARG A 292 25.70 8.22 -10.60
CA ARG A 292 26.57 7.09 -10.26
C ARG A 292 25.83 6.08 -9.41
N VAL A 293 26.36 4.86 -9.31
CA VAL A 293 25.84 3.86 -8.38
C VAL A 293 25.99 4.37 -6.93
N PRO A 294 24.96 4.21 -6.08
CA PRO A 294 25.03 4.67 -4.68
C PRO A 294 26.19 4.03 -3.91
N ALA A 295 26.93 4.85 -3.16
CA ALA A 295 28.01 4.33 -2.32
C ALA A 295 27.45 3.52 -1.13
N GLY A 296 28.19 2.49 -0.71
CA GLY A 296 27.82 1.65 0.44
C GLY A 296 26.95 0.43 0.11
N LEU A 297 26.54 0.22 -1.14
CA LEU A 297 25.92 -1.04 -1.56
C LEU A 297 26.79 -2.27 -1.22
N PRO A 298 28.14 -2.22 -1.31
CA PRO A 298 28.99 -3.34 -0.93
C PRO A 298 28.84 -3.79 0.52
N ASP A 299 28.50 -2.85 1.41
CA ASP A 299 28.45 -3.03 2.86
C ASP A 299 27.10 -3.58 3.34
N LEU A 300 26.07 -3.52 2.49
CA LEU A 300 24.75 -4.09 2.75
C LEU A 300 24.76 -5.62 2.57
N LYS A 301 25.09 -6.32 3.66
CA LYS A 301 25.33 -7.78 3.68
C LYS A 301 24.14 -8.63 3.24
N LEU A 302 22.92 -8.13 3.37
CA LEU A 302 21.68 -8.85 3.05
C LEU A 302 20.98 -8.35 1.78
N LEU A 303 21.56 -7.35 1.09
CA LEU A 303 20.97 -6.78 -0.11
C LEU A 303 21.01 -7.80 -1.25
N GLN A 304 19.83 -8.09 -1.82
CA GLN A 304 19.64 -9.07 -2.88
C GLN A 304 19.15 -8.41 -4.17
N VAL A 305 18.32 -7.37 -4.08
CA VAL A 305 17.75 -6.70 -5.24
C VAL A 305 18.05 -5.21 -5.17
N VAL A 306 18.60 -4.66 -6.24
CA VAL A 306 18.80 -3.23 -6.41
C VAL A 306 18.36 -2.80 -7.80
N TYR A 307 17.40 -1.89 -7.86
CA TYR A 307 16.94 -1.33 -9.13
C TYR A 307 17.48 0.08 -9.34
N LEU A 308 18.22 0.25 -10.44
CA LEU A 308 18.85 1.51 -10.83
C LEU A 308 18.54 1.86 -12.30
N HIS A 309 17.61 1.13 -12.93
CA HIS A 309 17.23 1.42 -14.31
C HIS A 309 16.61 2.82 -14.47
N THR A 310 16.68 3.37 -15.66
CA THR A 310 16.14 4.71 -15.96
C THR A 310 16.70 5.79 -15.02
N ASN A 311 18.03 5.83 -14.86
CA ASN A 311 18.76 6.89 -14.16
C ASN A 311 19.69 7.62 -15.14
N ASN A 312 20.63 8.43 -14.62
CA ASN A 312 21.64 9.12 -15.40
C ASN A 312 23.06 8.60 -15.10
N ILE A 313 23.20 7.31 -14.79
CA ILE A 313 24.47 6.69 -14.40
C ILE A 313 25.40 6.62 -15.60
N THR A 314 26.54 7.31 -15.52
CA THR A 314 27.53 7.38 -16.61
C THR A 314 28.68 6.39 -16.45
N GLU A 315 29.01 6.03 -15.22
CA GLU A 315 30.11 5.13 -14.89
C GLU A 315 29.69 4.12 -13.83
N VAL A 316 30.26 2.91 -13.91
CA VAL A 316 30.06 1.84 -12.92
C VAL A 316 31.43 1.24 -12.59
N GLY A 317 31.87 1.47 -11.36
CA GLY A 317 33.13 0.95 -10.83
C GLY A 317 33.09 -0.56 -10.55
N VAL A 318 34.27 -1.17 -10.53
CA VAL A 318 34.44 -2.63 -10.31
C VAL A 318 33.94 -3.08 -8.94
N ASN A 319 33.89 -2.17 -7.97
CA ASN A 319 33.51 -2.45 -6.58
C ASN A 319 32.20 -1.77 -6.16
N ASP A 320 31.42 -1.26 -7.10
CA ASP A 320 30.20 -0.53 -6.79
C ASP A 320 29.11 -1.44 -6.21
N PHE A 321 29.08 -2.71 -6.64
CA PHE A 321 28.15 -3.72 -6.12
C PHE A 321 28.83 -4.69 -5.16
N CYS A 322 30.03 -5.17 -5.51
CA CYS A 322 30.70 -6.25 -4.81
C CYS A 322 31.87 -5.75 -3.96
N PRO A 323 32.09 -6.30 -2.75
CA PRO A 323 33.18 -5.89 -1.86
C PRO A 323 34.56 -6.34 -2.39
N VAL A 324 35.62 -5.64 -1.96
CA VAL A 324 37.01 -5.89 -2.40
C VAL A 324 37.58 -7.20 -1.85
N GLY A 325 37.15 -7.62 -0.64
CA GLY A 325 37.70 -8.79 0.04
C GLY A 325 36.91 -10.09 -0.19
N PHE A 326 37.63 -11.18 -0.49
CA PHE A 326 37.12 -12.54 -0.36
C PHE A 326 36.96 -12.89 1.13
N GLY A 327 35.76 -13.26 1.59
CA GLY A 327 35.51 -13.73 2.96
C GLY A 327 34.40 -13.02 3.74
N VAL A 328 33.80 -11.96 3.19
CA VAL A 328 32.60 -11.35 3.79
C VAL A 328 31.39 -12.25 3.49
N LYS A 329 30.81 -12.89 4.51
CA LYS A 329 29.53 -13.59 4.38
C LYS A 329 28.46 -12.58 3.98
N ARG A 330 28.05 -12.64 2.71
CA ARG A 330 27.11 -11.72 2.08
C ARG A 330 26.14 -12.48 1.18
N ALA A 331 24.91 -11.99 1.08
CA ALA A 331 23.94 -12.47 0.12
C ALA A 331 24.35 -12.10 -1.31
N TYR A 332 24.25 -13.05 -2.24
CA TYR A 332 24.39 -12.75 -3.66
C TYR A 332 23.22 -11.91 -4.15
N TYR A 333 23.47 -11.05 -5.14
CA TYR A 333 22.40 -10.31 -5.80
C TYR A 333 21.55 -11.25 -6.66
N ASN A 334 20.24 -11.21 -6.44
CA ASN A 334 19.22 -11.88 -7.24
C ASN A 334 18.65 -10.97 -8.34
N GLY A 335 18.86 -9.65 -8.24
CA GLY A 335 18.37 -8.70 -9.23
C GLY A 335 19.16 -7.39 -9.20
N ILE A 336 19.76 -7.02 -10.32
CA ILE A 336 20.38 -5.72 -10.57
C ILE A 336 19.80 -5.19 -11.87
N SER A 337 19.17 -4.01 -11.86
CA SER A 337 18.70 -3.36 -13.08
C SER A 337 19.50 -2.09 -13.37
N LEU A 338 20.02 -1.98 -14.59
CA LEU A 338 20.85 -0.86 -15.05
C LEU A 338 20.45 -0.35 -16.45
N PHE A 339 19.47 -0.99 -17.10
CA PHE A 339 18.98 -0.54 -18.41
C PHE A 339 18.44 0.90 -18.36
N GLY A 340 18.44 1.60 -19.49
CA GLY A 340 17.98 3.00 -19.54
C GLY A 340 18.90 3.99 -18.83
N ASN A 341 20.16 3.62 -18.59
CA ASN A 341 21.23 4.54 -18.18
C ASN A 341 22.17 4.87 -19.36
N PRO A 342 22.88 6.01 -19.33
CA PRO A 342 23.90 6.36 -20.31
C PRO A 342 25.06 5.36 -20.43
N VAL A 343 25.41 4.67 -19.34
CA VAL A 343 26.51 3.69 -19.32
C VAL A 343 26.23 2.50 -20.26
N PRO A 344 27.08 2.24 -21.26
CA PRO A 344 26.92 1.07 -22.12
C PRO A 344 27.52 -0.18 -21.47
N TYR A 345 27.01 -1.36 -21.85
CA TYR A 345 27.40 -2.62 -21.20
C TYR A 345 28.89 -2.97 -21.39
N TRP A 346 29.52 -2.54 -22.49
CA TRP A 346 30.93 -2.85 -22.78
C TRP A 346 31.92 -2.00 -21.97
N GLU A 347 31.47 -0.91 -21.35
CA GLU A 347 32.30 -0.11 -20.43
C GLU A 347 32.33 -0.71 -19.01
N VAL A 348 31.35 -1.54 -18.66
CA VAL A 348 31.27 -2.19 -17.36
C VAL A 348 32.06 -3.50 -17.37
N GLN A 349 33.09 -3.58 -16.51
CA GLN A 349 33.91 -4.78 -16.42
C GLN A 349 33.10 -5.98 -15.91
N PRO A 350 33.26 -7.20 -16.47
CA PRO A 350 32.56 -8.39 -15.96
C PRO A 350 32.79 -8.66 -14.46
N ALA A 351 33.97 -8.30 -13.95
CA ALA A 351 34.34 -8.43 -12.54
C ALA A 351 33.46 -7.59 -11.60
N THR A 352 32.77 -6.55 -12.11
CA THR A 352 31.82 -5.72 -11.37
C THR A 352 30.69 -6.54 -10.75
N PHE A 353 30.23 -7.60 -11.42
CA PHE A 353 29.09 -8.42 -10.99
C PHE A 353 29.48 -9.78 -10.43
N ARG A 354 30.71 -9.95 -9.94
CA ARG A 354 31.24 -11.21 -9.37
C ARG A 354 30.42 -11.80 -8.21
N CYS A 355 29.52 -11.02 -7.62
CA CYS A 355 28.65 -11.39 -6.51
C CYS A 355 27.15 -11.40 -6.89
N ALA A 356 26.82 -11.49 -8.17
CA ALA A 356 25.48 -11.83 -8.65
C ALA A 356 25.30 -13.35 -8.77
N THR A 357 24.08 -13.86 -8.61
CA THR A 357 23.79 -15.30 -8.67
C THR A 357 23.94 -15.89 -10.06
N ASP A 358 23.41 -15.20 -11.08
CA ASP A 358 23.52 -15.60 -12.47
C ASP A 358 23.52 -14.38 -13.41
N ARG A 359 23.59 -14.65 -14.73
CA ARG A 359 23.54 -13.61 -15.76
C ARG A 359 22.13 -13.01 -15.93
N LEU A 360 21.07 -13.75 -15.60
CA LEU A 360 19.68 -13.32 -15.75
C LEU A 360 19.27 -12.32 -14.65
N ALA A 361 19.91 -12.39 -13.49
CA ALA A 361 19.80 -11.43 -12.39
C ALA A 361 20.22 -10.02 -12.83
N ILE A 362 21.03 -9.88 -13.88
CA ILE A 362 21.52 -8.58 -14.36
C ILE A 362 20.70 -8.13 -15.57
N GLN A 363 19.83 -7.16 -15.34
CA GLN A 363 19.02 -6.51 -16.37
C GLN A 363 19.72 -5.26 -16.88
N PHE A 364 20.55 -5.41 -17.90
CA PHE A 364 21.26 -4.29 -18.56
C PHE A 364 20.57 -3.83 -19.86
N GLY A 365 19.48 -4.50 -20.28
CA GLY A 365 18.72 -4.11 -21.48
C GLY A 365 19.33 -4.54 -22.81
N ASN A 366 20.36 -5.40 -22.79
CA ASN A 366 21.09 -5.84 -23.98
C ASN A 366 21.01 -7.35 -24.24
N TYR A 367 19.83 -7.94 -24.08
CA TYR A 367 19.51 -9.14 -24.84
C TYR A 367 19.17 -8.70 -26.26
N LYS A 368 20.19 -8.38 -27.06
CA LYS A 368 20.05 -8.53 -28.51
C LYS A 368 19.67 -10.00 -28.75
N LYS A 369 18.44 -10.22 -29.22
CA LYS A 369 18.11 -11.43 -29.98
C LYS A 369 18.97 -11.49 -31.23
#